data_AF-A0A6H1LMD0-F1
#
_entry.id   AF-A0A6H1LMD0-F1
#
_cell.length_a   1.000
_cell.length_b   1.000
_cell.length_c   1.000
_cell.angle_alpha   90.00
_cell.angle_beta   90.00
_cell.angle_gamma   90.00
#
_symmetry.space_group_name_H-M   'P 1'
#
loop_
_entity.id
_entity.type
_entity.pdbx_description
1 polymer ?
#
loop_
_entity_poly.entity_id
_entity_poly.type
_entity_poly.pdbx_seq_one_letter_code
_entity_poly.pdbx_strand_id
1 'polypeptide(L)'
;MEDAWPADVAADDEQKLLAAGRGLLRADATGVGRAKWPAIFGDPDQAIAPAFATAGFRIQAAVARRDGSPDKAVVHLVWAGADRGGTYTDRRITDWYFARTSTKGASTWTPQPRI
;
A
#
# COMPACT_ATOMS: atom_id res chain seq x y z
N MET A 1 15.86 16.18 22.60
CA MET A 1 16.08 14.72 22.69
C MET A 1 14.79 14.10 22.21
N GLU A 2 14.72 13.86 20.92
CA GLU A 2 13.54 13.30 20.26
C GLU A 2 13.45 11.83 20.67
N ASP A 3 12.45 11.49 21.47
CA ASP A 3 12.11 10.11 21.76
C ASP A 3 11.68 9.49 20.42
N ALA A 4 12.61 8.80 19.76
CA ALA A 4 12.32 7.99 18.59
C ALA A 4 11.45 6.83 19.10
N TRP A 5 10.14 7.09 19.13
CA TRP A 5 9.12 6.14 19.55
C TRP A 5 9.42 4.78 18.91
N PRO A 6 9.45 3.67 19.68
CA PRO A 6 9.64 2.36 19.08
C PRO A 6 8.65 2.18 17.94
N ALA A 7 9.08 1.54 16.85
CA ALA A 7 8.17 1.22 15.75
C ALA A 7 6.90 0.58 16.34
N ASP A 8 5.76 1.23 16.15
CA ASP A 8 4.50 0.83 16.79
C ASP A 8 3.95 -0.49 16.20
N VAL A 9 4.70 -1.08 15.28
CA VAL A 9 4.47 -2.35 14.62
C VAL A 9 5.75 -3.19 14.72
N ALA A 10 5.62 -4.50 14.94
CA ALA A 10 6.77 -5.40 15.00
C ALA A 10 7.51 -5.42 13.65
N ALA A 11 8.84 -5.57 13.66
CA ALA A 11 9.67 -5.44 12.45
C ALA A 11 9.32 -6.44 11.33
N ASP A 12 8.88 -7.65 11.67
CA ASP A 12 8.39 -8.64 10.69
C ASP A 12 7.07 -8.20 10.05
N ASP A 13 6.15 -7.68 10.86
CA ASP A 13 4.87 -7.14 10.39
C ASP A 13 5.08 -5.89 9.54
N GLU A 14 5.98 -5.00 9.94
CA GLU A 14 6.35 -3.81 9.16
C GLU A 14 6.85 -4.19 7.77
N GLN A 15 7.76 -5.16 7.66
CA GLN A 15 8.25 -5.63 6.35
C GLN A 15 7.12 -6.17 5.47
N LYS A 16 6.21 -6.97 6.04
CA LYS A 16 5.03 -7.51 5.33
C LYS A 16 4.10 -6.40 4.85
N LEU A 17 3.78 -5.46 5.74
CA LEU A 17 2.92 -4.31 5.45
C LEU A 17 3.52 -3.42 4.36
N LEU A 18 4.82 -3.11 4.44
CA LEU A 18 5.51 -2.30 3.44
C LEU A 18 5.54 -2.99 2.08
N ALA A 19 5.81 -4.30 2.03
CA ALA A 19 5.77 -5.07 0.80
C ALA A 19 4.36 -5.08 0.17
N ALA A 20 3.33 -5.32 0.98
CA ALA A 20 1.93 -5.32 0.54
C ALA A 20 1.48 -3.92 0.06
N GLY A 21 1.74 -2.87 0.85
CA GLY A 21 1.39 -1.49 0.52
C GLY A 21 2.04 -0.98 -0.77
N ARG A 22 3.34 -1.31 -0.99
CA ARG A 22 4.03 -1.01 -2.25
C ARG A 22 3.41 -1.74 -3.43
N GLY A 23 3.05 -3.01 -3.23
CA GLY A 23 2.38 -3.83 -4.23
C GLY A 23 1.01 -3.29 -4.63
N LEU A 24 0.20 -2.90 -3.64
CA LEU A 24 -1.12 -2.29 -3.84
C LEU A 24 -1.03 -0.96 -4.58
N LEU A 25 -0.15 -0.05 -4.14
CA LEU A 25 0.01 1.24 -4.79
C LEU A 25 0.46 1.09 -6.26
N ARG A 26 1.37 0.16 -6.55
CA ARG A 26 1.77 -0.11 -7.94
C ARG A 26 0.61 -0.67 -8.77
N ALA A 27 -0.18 -1.59 -8.20
CA ALA A 27 -1.34 -2.16 -8.87
C ALA A 27 -2.45 -1.12 -9.09
N ASP A 28 -2.65 -0.20 -8.14
CA ASP A 28 -3.57 0.91 -8.27
C ASP A 28 -3.16 1.85 -9.41
N ALA A 29 -1.92 2.35 -9.37
CA ALA A 29 -1.42 3.35 -10.32
C ALA A 29 -1.22 2.80 -11.74
N THR A 30 -0.76 1.56 -11.86
CA THR A 30 -0.35 0.98 -13.16
C THR A 30 -1.29 -0.11 -13.68
N GLY A 31 -2.29 -0.54 -12.90
CA GLY A 31 -3.14 -1.69 -13.24
C GLY A 31 -2.44 -3.06 -13.12
N VAL A 32 -1.11 -3.11 -13.14
CA VAL A 32 -0.34 -4.36 -13.11
C VAL A 32 -0.41 -5.02 -11.74
N GLY A 33 -0.89 -6.26 -11.69
CA GLY A 33 -0.94 -7.05 -10.47
C GLY A 33 -2.20 -6.86 -9.62
N ARG A 34 -3.23 -6.16 -10.13
CA ARG A 34 -4.54 -6.05 -9.46
C ARG A 34 -5.21 -7.39 -9.16
N ALA A 35 -4.97 -8.39 -10.01
CA ALA A 35 -5.45 -9.77 -9.80
C ALA A 35 -4.96 -10.42 -8.48
N LYS A 36 -3.89 -9.90 -7.86
CA LYS A 36 -3.42 -10.35 -6.53
C LYS A 36 -4.28 -9.80 -5.39
N TRP A 37 -5.12 -8.79 -5.66
CA TRP A 37 -5.89 -8.05 -4.67
C TRP A 37 -7.36 -7.91 -5.10
N PRO A 38 -8.08 -9.02 -5.36
CA PRO A 38 -9.46 -8.97 -5.84
C PRO A 38 -10.40 -8.29 -4.84
N ALA A 39 -10.13 -8.41 -3.54
CA ALA A 39 -10.88 -7.73 -2.48
C ALA A 39 -10.77 -6.19 -2.51
N ILE A 40 -9.75 -5.64 -3.20
CA ILE A 40 -9.51 -4.20 -3.29
C ILE A 40 -9.93 -3.64 -4.66
N PHE A 41 -9.59 -4.35 -5.74
CA PHE A 41 -9.81 -3.85 -7.10
C PHE A 41 -11.02 -4.47 -7.80
N GLY A 42 -11.67 -5.46 -7.19
CA GLY A 42 -12.79 -6.17 -7.82
C GLY A 42 -12.33 -7.10 -8.94
N ASP A 43 -13.18 -7.22 -9.97
CA ASP A 43 -12.98 -8.17 -11.05
C ASP A 43 -11.79 -7.79 -11.95
N PRO A 44 -10.78 -8.67 -12.10
CA PRO A 44 -9.59 -8.37 -12.88
C PRO A 44 -9.86 -8.25 -14.39
N ASP A 45 -11.00 -8.74 -14.88
CA ASP A 45 -11.41 -8.63 -16.28
C ASP A 45 -11.98 -7.24 -16.61
N GLN A 46 -12.35 -6.46 -15.60
CA GLN A 46 -12.75 -5.07 -15.75
C GLN A 46 -11.52 -4.20 -16.02
N ALA A 47 -11.12 -4.13 -17.30
CA ALA A 47 -9.95 -3.39 -17.77
C ALA A 47 -10.11 -1.88 -17.54
N ILE A 48 -9.67 -1.39 -16.38
CA ILE A 48 -9.46 0.05 -16.17
C ILE A 48 -8.10 0.43 -16.74
N ALA A 49 -8.10 1.36 -17.69
CA ALA A 49 -6.87 1.87 -18.28
C ALA A 49 -5.93 2.39 -17.18
N PRO A 50 -4.66 1.92 -17.11
CA PRO A 50 -3.69 2.42 -16.14
C PRO A 50 -3.59 3.94 -16.15
N ALA A 51 -3.60 4.58 -14.98
CA ALA A 51 -3.43 6.03 -14.90
C ALA A 51 -1.97 6.46 -15.10
N PHE A 52 -1.00 5.56 -14.83
CA PHE A 52 0.42 5.86 -14.95
C PHE A 52 1.14 4.78 -15.76
N ALA A 53 2.09 5.21 -16.60
CA ALA A 53 2.99 4.27 -17.26
C ALA A 53 3.90 3.61 -16.22
N THR A 54 4.13 2.29 -16.33
CA THR A 54 4.97 1.55 -15.36
C THR A 54 6.39 2.12 -15.25
N ALA A 55 6.96 2.63 -16.35
CA ALA A 55 8.27 3.26 -16.37
C ALA A 55 8.30 4.66 -15.71
N GLY A 56 7.14 5.32 -15.61
CA GLY A 56 7.01 6.67 -15.06
C GLY A 56 6.65 6.70 -13.57
N PHE A 57 6.44 5.54 -12.93
CA PHE A 57 5.94 5.46 -11.55
C PHE A 57 7.02 4.98 -10.56
N ARG A 58 7.24 5.73 -9.48
CA ARG A 58 8.19 5.36 -8.42
C ARG A 58 7.65 5.69 -7.03
N ILE A 59 7.88 4.77 -6.09
CA ILE A 59 7.63 4.98 -4.66
C ILE A 59 8.92 5.53 -4.05
N GLN A 60 8.83 6.70 -3.44
CA GLN A 60 9.97 7.44 -2.89
C GLN A 60 10.22 7.09 -1.42
N ALA A 61 9.16 6.90 -0.65
CA ALA A 61 9.22 6.50 0.74
C ALA A 61 7.98 5.68 1.11
N ALA A 62 8.12 4.85 2.14
CA ALA A 62 7.00 4.13 2.73
C ALA A 62 7.28 3.90 4.21
N VAL A 63 6.25 4.07 5.04
CA VAL A 63 6.31 3.79 6.48
C VAL A 63 5.01 3.10 6.90
N ALA A 64 5.13 2.05 7.73
CA ALA A 64 3.99 1.39 8.34
C ALA A 64 3.84 1.88 9.78
N ARG A 65 2.61 2.15 10.21
CA ARG A 65 2.28 2.59 11.57
C ARG A 65 1.06 1.80 12.03
N ARG A 66 0.91 1.64 13.35
CA ARG A 66 -0.36 1.13 13.90
C ARG A 66 -1.45 2.18 13.68
N ASP A 67 -2.68 1.72 13.56
CA ASP A 67 -3.86 2.55 13.44
C ASP A 67 -4.80 2.33 14.64
N GLY A 68 -4.44 2.91 15.78
CA GLY A 68 -5.26 2.89 17.01
C GLY A 68 -5.38 1.55 17.75
N SER A 69 -5.10 0.40 17.11
CA SER A 69 -5.13 -0.94 17.74
C SER A 69 -4.05 -1.87 17.17
N PRO A 70 -3.56 -2.88 17.93
CA PRO A 70 -2.48 -3.77 17.48
C PRO A 70 -2.84 -4.62 16.24
N ASP A 71 -4.13 -4.73 15.95
CA ASP A 71 -4.69 -5.46 14.81
C ASP A 71 -5.01 -4.54 13.63
N LYS A 72 -4.61 -3.26 13.69
CA LYS A 72 -4.81 -2.30 12.62
C LYS A 72 -3.51 -1.59 12.31
N ALA A 73 -3.23 -1.43 11.03
CA ALA A 73 -2.07 -0.70 10.57
C ALA A 73 -2.41 0.15 9.35
N VAL A 74 -1.70 1.26 9.23
CA VAL A 74 -1.73 2.13 8.05
C VAL A 74 -0.33 2.16 7.46
N VAL A 75 -0.26 2.04 6.13
CA VAL A 75 0.98 2.22 5.37
C VAL A 75 0.87 3.51 4.60
N HIS A 76 1.70 4.47 4.97
CA HIS A 76 1.83 5.76 4.29
C HIS A 76 2.89 5.63 3.21
N LEU A 77 2.54 5.91 1.96
CA LEU A 77 3.47 5.88 0.83
C LEU A 77 3.57 7.24 0.18
N VAL A 78 4.80 7.67 -0.08
CA VAL A 78 5.10 8.84 -0.89
C VAL A 78 5.55 8.38 -2.27
N TRP A 79 4.97 8.94 -3.33
CA TRP A 79 5.28 8.53 -4.70
C TRP A 79 5.28 9.68 -5.70
N ALA A 80 5.85 9.38 -6.86
CA ALA A 80 5.86 10.25 -8.03
C ALA A 80 5.54 9.43 -9.29
N GLY A 81 4.88 10.06 -10.25
CA GLY A 81 4.32 9.40 -11.43
C GLY A 81 4.27 10.32 -12.64
N ALA A 82 4.54 9.79 -13.84
CA ALA A 82 4.16 10.41 -15.10
C ALA A 82 2.96 9.66 -15.71
N ASP A 83 1.86 10.38 -15.93
CA ASP A 83 0.73 9.85 -16.71
C ASP A 83 1.16 9.62 -18.17
N ARG A 84 0.37 8.87 -18.95
CA ARG A 84 0.62 8.64 -20.38
C ARG A 84 0.68 9.91 -21.22
N GLY A 85 0.02 11.00 -20.79
CA GLY A 85 0.12 12.31 -21.43
C GLY A 85 1.44 13.06 -21.16
N GLY A 86 2.35 12.47 -20.37
CA GLY A 86 3.63 13.10 -20.01
C GLY A 86 3.55 14.07 -18.83
N THR A 87 2.35 14.28 -18.28
CA THR A 87 2.16 15.09 -17.07
C THR A 87 2.78 14.40 -15.87
N TYR A 88 3.76 15.06 -15.26
CA TYR A 88 4.47 14.56 -14.09
C TYR A 88 3.81 15.08 -12.79
N THR A 89 3.69 14.19 -11.80
CA THR A 89 3.27 14.51 -10.45
C THR A 89 4.26 13.95 -9.43
N ASP A 90 4.57 14.73 -8.39
CA ASP A 90 5.42 14.31 -7.27
C ASP A 90 4.79 14.63 -5.91
N ARG A 91 5.42 14.11 -4.85
CA ARG A 91 5.02 14.30 -3.44
C ARG A 91 3.57 13.89 -3.20
N ARG A 92 3.09 12.91 -3.95
CA ARG A 92 1.77 12.33 -3.72
C ARG A 92 1.86 11.40 -2.53
N ILE A 93 0.86 11.46 -1.67
CA ILE A 93 0.73 10.58 -0.50
C ILE A 93 -0.45 9.66 -0.76
N THR A 94 -0.30 8.38 -0.42
CA THR A 94 -1.37 7.40 -0.46
C THR A 94 -1.28 6.53 0.78
N ASP A 95 -2.42 6.36 1.44
CA ASP A 95 -2.55 5.57 2.65
C ASP A 95 -3.29 4.26 2.34
N TRP A 96 -2.70 3.14 2.77
CA TRP A 96 -3.35 1.84 2.73
C TRP A 96 -3.59 1.33 4.13
N TYR A 97 -4.84 0.99 4.43
CA TYR A 97 -5.23 0.46 5.73
C TYR A 97 -5.25 -1.07 5.68
N PHE A 98 -4.81 -1.69 6.77
CA PHE A 98 -4.72 -3.13 6.94
C PHE A 98 -5.34 -3.55 8.26
N ALA A 99 -6.01 -4.69 8.24
CA ALA A 99 -6.47 -5.37 9.44
C ALA A 99 -5.69 -6.69 9.60
N ARG A 100 -5.27 -6.98 10.82
CA ARG A 100 -4.65 -8.25 11.21
C ARG A 100 -5.75 -9.24 11.54
N THR A 101 -5.65 -10.44 11.00
CA THR A 101 -6.38 -11.60 11.49
C THR A 101 -5.38 -12.61 12.05
N SER A 102 -5.63 -13.11 13.25
CA SER A 102 -4.78 -14.12 13.89
C SER A 102 -5.57 -15.42 14.02
N THR A 103 -5.12 -16.48 13.35
CA THR A 103 -5.71 -17.81 13.46
C THR A 103 -4.62 -18.79 13.89
N LYS A 104 -4.82 -19.47 15.03
CA LYS A 104 -3.95 -20.55 15.53
C LYS A 104 -2.44 -20.22 15.48
N GLY A 105 -2.06 -19.01 15.89
CA GLY A 105 -0.67 -18.56 15.96
C GLY A 105 -0.09 -17.98 14.67
N ALA A 106 -0.81 -18.03 13.54
CA ALA A 106 -0.45 -17.32 12.32
C ALA A 106 -1.21 -15.99 12.23
N SER A 107 -0.49 -14.88 12.06
CA SER A 107 -1.08 -13.57 11.79
C SER A 107 -0.96 -13.23 10.31
N THR A 108 -2.06 -12.79 9.72
CA THR A 108 -2.13 -12.31 8.33
C THR A 108 -2.63 -10.87 8.31
N TRP A 109 -1.99 -10.02 7.54
CA TRP A 109 -2.44 -8.65 7.29
C TRP A 109 -3.21 -8.59 5.97
N THR A 110 -4.46 -8.15 6.04
CA THR A 110 -5.35 -8.03 4.89
C THR A 110 -5.63 -6.55 4.63
N PRO A 111 -5.35 -6.04 3.41
CA PRO A 111 -5.70 -4.66 3.08
C PRO A 111 -7.22 -4.48 3.13
N GLN A 112 -7.65 -3.30 3.57
CA GLN A 112 -9.05 -2.94 3.68
C GLN A 112 -9.45 -2.10 2.46
N PRO A 113 -10.64 -2.33 1.88
CA PRO A 113 -11.15 -1.46 0.82
C PRO A 113 -11.38 -0.05 1.39
N ARG A 114 -11.04 0.96 0.58
CA ARG A 114 -11.37 2.37 0.86
C ARG A 114 -12.87 2.56 0.62
N ILE A 115 -13.63 2.78 1.69
CA ILE A 115 -15.04 3.20 1.65
C ILE A 115 -15.16 4.69 1.38
#